data_AF-A0A561PNC5-F1
#
_entry.id   AF-A0A561PNC5-F1
#
_cell.length_a   1.000
_cell.length_b   1.000
_cell.length_c   1.000
_cell.angle_alpha   90.00
_cell.angle_beta   90.00
_cell.angle_gamma   90.00
#
_symmetry.space_group_name_H-M   'P 1'
#
loop_
_entity.id
_entity.type
_entity.pdbx_description
1 polymer ?
#
loop_
_entity_poly.entity_id
_entity_poly.type
_entity_poly.pdbx_seq_one_letter_code
_entity_poly.pdbx_strand_id
1 'polypeptide(L)'
;MNNGKKISPHAILALKEALSVIYWKKEDLQDFIKLTLENNAIVGTINWNVTKRESVKELIERMVNRQDIFKNDLMNLFFAVTDFDDYGNLAFWDEDGSKTKRAKDAVSKLRTLTKGYIEVTKEQDEAKKRKIESEKKILKNKSLNEELSILKDKFNSIATNKDFQKRGFELEKFLYDLFLLYDLEPKGSFKIYGEQIDGAFTFQGADYLLEAKWKSQVSRGDLATFCYKVETKFKTAVGLLVTIDGVTPEAISPDFKSIIIMDGFDIISILEGRIGLTDLLFRKRRKAIETGKIYLNVNEL
;
A
#
# COMPACT_ATOMS: atom_id res chain seq x y z
N MET A 1 1.18 17.29 -28.79
CA MET A 1 2.42 18.06 -29.04
C MET A 1 2.78 18.79 -27.76
N ASN A 2 3.78 18.29 -27.03
CA ASN A 2 4.10 18.75 -25.68
C ASN A 2 5.00 20.00 -25.81
N ASN A 3 4.41 21.19 -25.83
CA ASN A 3 5.16 22.44 -25.68
C ASN A 3 5.64 22.54 -24.22
N GLY A 4 6.63 21.73 -23.87
CA GLY A 4 7.39 21.91 -22.64
C GLY A 4 8.02 23.29 -22.74
N LYS A 5 7.47 24.27 -22.03
CA LYS A 5 8.07 25.60 -21.88
C LYS A 5 9.54 25.37 -21.54
N LYS A 6 10.45 25.74 -22.43
CA LYS A 6 11.89 25.65 -22.15
C LYS A 6 12.18 26.57 -20.97
N ILE A 7 12.94 26.08 -19.99
CA ILE A 7 13.44 26.90 -18.90
C ILE A 7 14.15 28.11 -19.52
N SER A 8 13.77 29.32 -19.11
CA SER A 8 14.34 30.51 -19.71
C SER A 8 15.85 30.57 -19.40
N PRO A 9 16.70 31.03 -20.35
CA PRO A 9 18.12 31.20 -20.07
C PRO A 9 18.39 32.08 -18.83
N HIS A 10 17.51 33.06 -18.60
CA HIS A 10 17.53 33.92 -17.42
C HIS A 10 17.30 33.14 -16.11
N ALA A 11 16.42 32.15 -16.10
CA ALA A 11 16.19 31.30 -14.94
C ALA A 11 17.42 30.41 -14.65
N ILE A 12 18.10 29.89 -15.68
CA ILE A 12 19.34 29.12 -15.50
C ILE A 12 20.45 29.99 -14.90
N LEU A 13 20.61 31.23 -15.37
CA LEU A 13 21.58 32.16 -14.82
C LEU A 13 21.24 32.54 -13.37
N ALA A 14 19.95 32.77 -13.07
CA ALA A 14 19.50 33.04 -11.72
C ALA A 14 19.74 31.85 -10.78
N LEU A 15 19.55 30.62 -11.24
CA LEU A 15 19.84 29.41 -10.47
C LEU A 15 21.34 29.31 -10.13
N LYS A 16 22.23 29.55 -11.11
CA LYS A 16 23.68 29.59 -10.89
C LYS A 16 24.08 30.62 -9.84
N GLU A 17 23.51 31.83 -9.92
CA GLU A 17 23.80 32.89 -8.95
C GLU A 17 23.30 32.52 -7.56
N ALA A 18 22.06 32.05 -7.43
CA ALA A 18 21.46 31.66 -6.15
C ALA A 18 22.27 30.54 -5.47
N LEU A 19 22.55 29.44 -6.18
CA LEU A 19 23.38 28.33 -5.65
C LEU A 19 24.75 28.79 -5.16
N SER A 20 25.33 29.82 -5.79
CA SER A 20 26.65 30.34 -5.42
C SER A 20 26.66 31.13 -4.11
N VAL A 21 25.50 31.59 -3.64
CA VAL A 21 25.37 32.52 -2.50
C VAL A 21 24.54 32.00 -1.33
N ILE A 22 23.69 30.98 -1.51
CA ILE A 22 22.85 30.41 -0.44
C ILE A 22 23.65 29.74 0.69
N TYR A 23 24.87 29.26 0.39
CA TYR A 23 25.78 28.68 1.38
C TYR A 23 27.11 29.41 1.39
N TRP A 24 27.68 29.64 2.58
CA TRP A 24 29.04 30.18 2.70
C TRP A 24 30.11 29.11 2.45
N LYS A 25 30.05 27.99 3.16
CA LYS A 25 31.01 26.88 2.99
C LYS A 25 30.70 26.09 1.72
N LYS A 26 31.76 25.60 1.07
CA LYS A 26 31.66 24.74 -0.11
C LYS A 26 31.07 23.36 0.22
N GLU A 27 31.40 22.83 1.39
CA GLU A 27 30.94 21.51 1.86
C GLU A 27 29.42 21.49 2.03
N ASP A 28 28.88 22.46 2.76
CA ASP A 28 27.42 22.60 2.94
C ASP A 28 26.68 22.74 1.60
N LEU A 29 27.24 23.49 0.64
CA LEU A 29 26.68 23.60 -0.71
C LEU A 29 26.69 22.26 -1.45
N GLN A 30 27.80 21.51 -1.36
CA GLN A 30 27.91 20.20 -1.99
C GLN A 30 26.88 19.23 -1.42
N ASP A 31 26.72 19.21 -0.10
CA ASP A 31 25.77 18.31 0.56
C ASP A 31 24.33 18.68 0.23
N PHE A 32 23.99 19.97 0.22
CA PHE A 32 22.69 20.44 -0.26
C PHE A 32 22.40 19.97 -1.69
N ILE A 33 23.37 20.10 -2.61
CA ILE A 33 23.20 19.62 -3.98
C ILE A 33 23.04 18.10 -4.01
N LYS A 34 23.91 17.33 -3.34
CA LYS A 34 23.81 15.85 -3.32
C LYS A 34 22.47 15.35 -2.81
N LEU A 35 21.92 15.99 -1.77
CA LEU A 35 20.61 15.65 -1.20
C LEU A 35 19.44 16.02 -2.12
N THR A 36 19.65 16.98 -3.03
CA THR A 36 18.62 17.44 -3.96
C THR A 36 18.55 16.58 -5.24
N LEU A 37 19.68 16.03 -5.68
CA LEU A 37 19.76 15.28 -6.94
C LEU A 37 19.43 13.79 -6.74
N GLU A 38 18.69 13.22 -7.68
CA GLU A 38 18.55 11.76 -7.82
C GLU A 38 19.86 11.19 -8.36
N ASN A 39 20.45 11.84 -9.37
CA ASN A 39 21.73 11.44 -9.97
C ASN A 39 22.93 12.15 -9.32
N ASN A 40 23.10 12.01 -8.01
CA ASN A 40 24.12 12.74 -7.24
C ASN A 40 25.59 12.42 -7.62
N ALA A 41 25.84 11.33 -8.36
CA ALA A 41 27.18 10.95 -8.83
C ALA A 41 27.86 12.06 -9.64
N ILE A 42 27.10 12.91 -10.36
CA ILE A 42 27.64 14.05 -11.09
C ILE A 42 28.43 15.00 -10.18
N VAL A 43 28.02 15.17 -8.92
CA VAL A 43 28.66 16.09 -7.97
C VAL A 43 30.11 15.70 -7.72
N GLY A 44 30.40 14.39 -7.65
CA GLY A 44 31.75 13.87 -7.48
C GLY A 44 32.66 14.09 -8.70
N THR A 45 32.09 14.42 -9.87
CA THR A 45 32.85 14.65 -11.11
C THR A 45 33.16 16.13 -11.37
N ILE A 46 32.68 17.04 -10.51
CA ILE A 46 32.90 18.48 -10.62
C ILE A 46 34.17 18.87 -9.88
N ASN A 47 34.92 19.81 -10.43
CA ASN A 47 36.08 20.35 -9.73
C ASN A 47 35.64 21.30 -8.61
N TRP A 48 35.80 20.89 -7.36
CA TRP A 48 35.47 21.71 -6.17
C TRP A 48 36.68 22.50 -5.62
N ASN A 49 37.87 22.32 -6.20
CA ASN A 49 39.08 23.05 -5.81
C ASN A 49 39.09 24.50 -6.32
N VAL A 50 38.24 24.83 -7.31
CA VAL A 50 38.05 26.19 -7.86
C VAL A 50 37.02 26.99 -7.06
N THR A 51 36.64 28.20 -7.47
CA THR A 51 35.64 28.98 -6.72
C THR A 51 34.26 28.32 -6.75
N LYS A 52 33.41 28.58 -5.72
CA LYS A 52 32.01 28.07 -5.68
C LYS A 52 31.25 28.37 -6.98
N ARG A 53 31.43 29.58 -7.50
CA ARG A 53 30.78 30.03 -8.74
C ARG A 53 31.20 29.20 -9.94
N GLU A 54 32.48 28.88 -10.05
CA GLU A 54 32.99 28.06 -11.16
C GLU A 54 32.49 26.62 -11.06
N SER A 55 32.51 26.01 -9.87
CA SER A 55 31.98 24.66 -9.66
C SER A 55 30.47 24.58 -9.95
N VAL A 56 29.68 25.54 -9.45
CA VAL A 56 28.24 25.62 -9.74
C VAL A 56 27.98 25.85 -11.23
N LYS A 57 28.75 26.74 -11.87
CA LYS A 57 28.63 27.00 -13.30
C LYS A 57 28.85 25.72 -14.12
N GLU A 58 29.93 25.01 -13.82
CA GLU A 58 30.30 23.74 -14.47
C GLU A 58 29.20 22.68 -14.28
N LEU A 59 28.72 22.51 -13.04
CA LEU A 59 27.63 21.57 -12.73
C LEU A 59 26.39 21.85 -13.56
N ILE A 60 25.88 23.09 -13.50
CA ILE A 60 24.65 23.47 -14.20
C ILE A 60 24.83 23.38 -15.72
N GLU A 61 26.01 23.71 -16.27
CA GLU A 61 26.30 23.55 -17.70
C GLU A 61 26.27 22.08 -18.15
N ARG A 62 26.87 21.18 -17.38
CA ARG A 62 26.81 19.74 -17.68
C ARG A 62 25.37 19.22 -17.64
N MET A 63 24.57 19.64 -16.66
CA MET A 63 23.15 19.26 -16.55
C MET A 63 22.30 19.81 -17.70
N VAL A 64 22.53 21.07 -18.10
CA VAL A 64 21.83 21.70 -19.23
C VAL A 64 22.21 21.06 -20.57
N ASN A 65 23.45 20.62 -20.74
CA ASN A 65 23.90 19.96 -21.97
C ASN A 65 23.35 18.53 -22.10
N ARG A 66 23.00 17.89 -20.98
CA ARG A 66 22.48 16.51 -20.93
C ARG A 66 21.10 16.45 -20.28
N GLN A 67 20.15 17.21 -20.83
CA GLN A 67 18.75 17.22 -20.36
C GLN A 67 18.04 15.85 -20.53
N ASP A 68 18.57 14.97 -21.37
CA ASP A 68 18.10 13.58 -21.46
C ASP A 68 18.26 12.82 -20.14
N ILE A 69 19.29 13.15 -19.35
CA ILE A 69 19.56 12.54 -18.03
C ILE A 69 19.11 13.48 -16.91
N PHE A 70 19.57 14.74 -16.92
CA PHE A 70 19.52 15.62 -15.75
C PHE A 70 18.32 16.58 -15.74
N LYS A 71 17.31 16.38 -16.58
CA LYS A 71 16.15 17.29 -16.60
C LYS A 71 15.41 17.31 -15.26
N ASN A 72 15.17 16.15 -14.65
CA ASN A 72 14.51 16.07 -13.35
C ASN A 72 15.39 16.67 -12.25
N ASP A 73 16.67 16.35 -12.24
CA ASP A 73 17.64 16.90 -11.29
C ASP A 73 17.73 18.43 -11.36
N LEU A 74 17.70 18.99 -12.57
CA LEU A 74 17.68 20.44 -12.78
C LEU A 74 16.39 21.05 -12.22
N MET A 75 15.24 20.39 -12.38
CA MET A 75 13.98 20.80 -11.77
C MET A 75 14.01 20.72 -10.24
N ASN A 76 14.59 19.67 -9.68
CA ASN A 76 14.74 19.52 -8.23
C ASN A 76 15.58 20.66 -7.66
N LEU A 77 16.67 21.07 -8.33
CA LEU A 77 17.44 22.24 -7.95
C LEU A 77 16.62 23.54 -8.01
N PHE A 78 15.82 23.72 -9.06
CA PHE A 78 14.92 24.89 -9.13
C PHE A 78 13.96 24.91 -7.94
N PHE A 79 13.29 23.79 -7.64
CA PHE A 79 12.35 23.71 -6.51
C PHE A 79 13.05 23.92 -5.17
N ALA A 80 14.17 23.24 -4.92
CA ALA A 80 14.90 23.32 -3.66
C ALA A 80 15.42 24.74 -3.41
N VAL A 81 15.95 25.42 -4.43
CA VAL A 81 16.43 26.80 -4.29
C VAL A 81 15.27 27.80 -4.18
N THR A 82 14.14 27.58 -4.86
CA THR A 82 12.97 28.45 -4.68
C THR A 82 12.29 28.25 -3.33
N ASP A 83 12.33 27.05 -2.76
CA ASP A 83 11.73 26.77 -1.45
C ASP A 83 12.68 27.14 -0.29
N PHE A 84 13.94 27.49 -0.59
CA PHE A 84 14.94 27.91 0.39
C PHE A 84 14.57 29.24 1.08
N ASP A 85 14.41 29.21 2.41
CA ASP A 85 14.01 30.35 3.24
C ASP A 85 14.84 30.50 4.54
N ASP A 86 15.57 29.47 4.96
CA ASP A 86 16.50 29.52 6.09
C ASP A 86 17.93 29.92 5.67
N TYR A 87 18.37 31.09 6.14
CA TYR A 87 19.72 31.63 5.89
C TYR A 87 20.61 31.63 7.14
N GLY A 88 20.25 30.87 8.18
CA GLY A 88 20.99 30.82 9.45
C GLY A 88 22.45 30.37 9.28
N ASN A 89 22.72 29.56 8.27
CA ASN A 89 24.07 29.13 7.88
C ASN A 89 25.02 30.29 7.52
N LEU A 90 24.49 31.46 7.12
CA LEU A 90 25.28 32.64 6.78
C LEU A 90 25.58 33.54 7.98
N ALA A 91 24.80 33.44 9.07
CA ALA A 91 24.82 34.40 10.18
C ALA A 91 26.21 34.62 10.78
N PHE A 92 26.99 33.55 10.97
CA PHE A 92 28.35 33.63 11.51
C PHE A 92 29.31 34.46 10.64
N TRP A 93 29.08 34.50 9.33
CA TRP A 93 29.98 35.15 8.36
C TRP A 93 29.43 36.50 7.87
N ASP A 94 28.31 36.98 8.43
CA ASP A 94 27.51 38.06 7.86
C ASP A 94 27.20 39.18 8.87
N GLU A 95 28.25 39.72 9.49
CA GLU A 95 28.15 40.79 10.49
C GLU A 95 27.41 42.04 9.98
N ASP A 96 27.54 42.37 8.69
CA ASP A 96 26.88 43.53 8.05
C ASP A 96 25.54 43.19 7.37
N GLY A 97 25.11 41.91 7.42
CA GLY A 97 23.89 41.43 6.78
C GLY A 97 23.92 41.42 5.24
N SER A 98 25.04 41.76 4.61
CA SER A 98 25.14 41.93 3.17
C SER A 98 25.00 40.61 2.40
N LYS A 99 25.50 39.50 2.96
CA LYS A 99 25.49 38.17 2.35
C LYS A 99 24.09 37.57 2.39
N THR A 100 23.41 37.67 3.52
CA THR A 100 22.02 37.25 3.69
C THR A 100 21.11 38.03 2.76
N LYS A 101 21.30 39.35 2.67
CA LYS A 101 20.56 40.20 1.72
C LYS A 101 20.78 39.73 0.29
N ARG A 102 22.04 39.52 -0.12
CA ARG A 102 22.38 39.02 -1.46
C ARG A 102 21.76 37.66 -1.76
N ALA A 103 21.77 36.74 -0.80
CA ALA A 103 21.18 35.40 -0.97
C ALA A 103 19.67 35.46 -1.13
N LYS A 104 18.99 36.28 -0.30
CA LYS A 104 17.55 36.56 -0.43
C LYS A 104 17.19 37.16 -1.78
N ASP A 105 17.97 38.15 -2.24
CA ASP A 105 17.74 38.81 -3.52
C ASP A 105 17.91 37.81 -4.69
N ALA A 106 18.92 36.95 -4.63
CA ALA A 106 19.17 35.93 -5.65
C ALA A 106 18.04 34.89 -5.72
N VAL A 107 17.59 34.37 -4.56
CA VAL A 107 16.47 33.41 -4.48
C VAL A 107 15.15 34.07 -4.91
N SER A 108 14.88 35.31 -4.50
CA SER A 108 13.67 36.06 -4.88
C SER A 108 13.60 36.29 -6.40
N LYS A 109 14.75 36.63 -7.01
CA LYS A 109 14.86 36.75 -8.47
C LYS A 109 14.58 35.43 -9.17
N LEU A 110 15.09 34.32 -8.64
CA LEU A 110 14.80 32.98 -9.15
C LEU A 110 13.30 32.68 -9.08
N ARG A 111 12.66 32.86 -7.91
CA ARG A 111 11.21 32.66 -7.69
C ARG A 111 10.38 33.41 -8.72
N THR A 112 10.71 34.67 -8.96
CA THR A 112 9.99 35.52 -9.93
C THR A 112 10.07 34.97 -11.35
N LEU A 113 11.24 34.46 -11.75
CA LEU A 113 11.48 33.93 -13.09
C LEU A 113 10.88 32.53 -13.32
N THR A 114 10.56 31.78 -12.25
CA THR A 114 10.16 30.38 -12.33
C THR A 114 8.73 30.10 -11.88
N LYS A 115 8.03 31.06 -11.25
CA LYS A 115 6.69 30.91 -10.66
C LYS A 115 5.70 30.12 -11.54
N GLY A 116 5.41 30.60 -12.74
CA GLY A 116 4.44 29.96 -13.65
C GLY A 116 4.93 28.67 -14.34
N TYR A 117 6.21 28.32 -14.21
CA TYR A 117 6.76 27.06 -14.72
C TYR A 117 6.76 25.97 -13.64
N ILE A 118 7.10 26.35 -12.41
CA ILE A 118 7.10 25.49 -11.23
C ILE A 118 5.69 24.98 -10.90
N GLU A 119 4.68 25.86 -10.91
CA GLU A 119 3.29 25.51 -10.63
C GLU A 119 2.77 24.44 -11.62
N VAL A 120 2.94 24.68 -12.93
CA VAL A 120 2.51 23.75 -13.99
C VAL A 120 3.24 22.40 -13.90
N THR A 121 4.53 22.40 -13.54
CA THR A 121 5.31 21.15 -13.48
C THR A 121 4.93 20.31 -12.25
N LYS A 122 4.71 20.94 -11.09
CA LYS A 122 4.23 20.26 -9.88
C LYS A 122 2.88 19.58 -10.14
N GLU A 123 1.93 20.28 -10.75
CA GLU A 123 0.61 19.71 -11.09
C GLU A 123 0.70 18.52 -12.05
N GLN A 124 1.55 18.61 -13.08
CA GLN A 124 1.73 17.54 -14.05
C GLN A 124 2.32 16.26 -13.44
N ASP A 125 3.30 16.39 -12.55
CA ASP A 125 3.93 15.23 -11.93
C ASP A 125 3.03 14.56 -10.89
N GLU A 126 2.24 15.33 -10.15
CA GLU A 126 1.18 14.79 -9.29
C GLU A 126 0.09 14.07 -10.08
N ALA A 127 -0.31 14.62 -11.24
CA ALA A 127 -1.29 13.98 -12.11
C ALA A 127 -0.77 12.65 -12.69
N LYS A 128 0.52 12.59 -13.08
CA LYS A 128 1.15 11.34 -13.53
C LYS A 128 1.20 10.30 -12.42
N LYS A 129 1.61 10.68 -11.20
CA LYS A 129 1.64 9.76 -10.05
C LYS A 129 0.25 9.16 -9.78
N ARG A 130 -0.78 10.01 -9.75
CA ARG A 130 -2.17 9.58 -9.60
C ARG A 130 -2.62 8.62 -10.71
N LYS A 131 -2.26 8.91 -11.96
CA LYS A 131 -2.58 8.04 -13.10
C LYS A 131 -1.94 6.65 -12.96
N ILE A 132 -0.64 6.60 -12.69
CA ILE A 132 0.09 5.33 -12.50
C ILE A 132 -0.51 4.51 -11.35
N GLU A 133 -0.85 5.16 -10.23
CA GLU A 133 -1.46 4.47 -9.09
C GLU A 133 -2.85 3.92 -9.44
N SER A 134 -3.66 4.70 -10.18
CA SER A 134 -4.97 4.25 -10.64
C SER A 134 -4.87 3.06 -11.62
N GLU A 135 -3.92 3.09 -12.56
CA GLU A 135 -3.68 2.01 -13.51
C GLU A 135 -3.24 0.72 -12.81
N LYS A 136 -2.34 0.83 -11.81
CA LYS A 136 -1.95 -0.30 -10.96
C LYS A 136 -3.12 -0.89 -10.19
N LYS A 137 -3.99 -0.04 -9.62
CA LYS A 137 -5.21 -0.48 -8.91
C LYS A 137 -6.19 -1.18 -9.86
N ILE A 138 -6.39 -0.64 -11.06
CA ILE A 138 -7.26 -1.24 -12.09
C ILE A 138 -6.73 -2.61 -12.50
N LEU A 139 -5.42 -2.74 -12.74
CA LEU A 139 -4.80 -4.01 -13.14
C LEU A 139 -4.92 -5.06 -12.02
N LYS A 140 -4.64 -4.69 -10.77
CA LYS A 140 -4.79 -5.57 -9.61
C LYS A 140 -6.24 -6.04 -9.43
N ASN A 141 -7.21 -5.12 -9.53
CA ASN A 141 -8.62 -5.46 -9.42
C ASN A 141 -9.09 -6.35 -10.58
N LYS A 142 -8.59 -6.13 -11.80
CA LYS A 142 -8.90 -6.98 -12.94
C LYS A 142 -8.42 -8.41 -12.73
N SER A 143 -7.17 -8.59 -12.29
CA SER A 143 -6.62 -9.93 -11.95
C SER A 143 -7.46 -10.62 -10.88
N LEU A 144 -7.79 -9.92 -9.80
CA LEU A 144 -8.60 -10.48 -8.71
C LEU A 144 -9.98 -10.94 -9.20
N ASN A 145 -10.65 -10.16 -10.05
CA ASN A 145 -11.96 -10.53 -10.57
C ASN A 145 -11.91 -11.76 -11.49
N GLU A 146 -10.84 -11.90 -12.28
CA GLU A 146 -10.63 -13.09 -13.12
C GLU A 146 -10.42 -14.35 -12.25
N GLU A 147 -9.63 -14.25 -11.18
CA GLU A 147 -9.38 -15.34 -10.23
C GLU A 147 -10.64 -15.71 -9.42
N LEU A 148 -11.43 -14.72 -8.98
CA LEU A 148 -12.72 -14.95 -8.33
C LEU A 148 -13.72 -15.63 -9.28
N SER A 149 -13.71 -15.31 -10.57
CA SER A 149 -14.55 -15.99 -11.56
C SER A 149 -14.19 -17.48 -11.68
N ILE A 150 -12.90 -17.81 -11.72
CA ILE A 150 -12.43 -19.20 -11.75
C ILE A 150 -12.88 -19.95 -10.49
N LEU A 151 -12.73 -19.32 -9.32
CA LEU A 151 -13.20 -19.90 -8.06
C LEU A 151 -14.72 -20.06 -8.03
N LYS A 152 -15.48 -19.13 -8.64
CA LYS A 152 -16.94 -19.23 -8.74
C LYS A 152 -17.36 -20.44 -9.57
N ASP A 153 -16.71 -20.68 -10.70
CA ASP A 153 -16.97 -21.85 -11.53
C ASP A 153 -16.63 -23.16 -10.79
N LYS A 154 -15.51 -23.17 -10.06
CA LYS A 154 -15.15 -24.28 -9.18
C LYS A 154 -16.23 -24.53 -8.12
N PHE A 155 -16.68 -23.49 -7.42
CA PHE A 155 -17.74 -23.60 -6.41
C PHE A 155 -19.04 -24.16 -7.00
N ASN A 156 -19.46 -23.69 -8.17
CA ASN A 156 -20.65 -24.19 -8.86
C ASN A 156 -20.52 -25.67 -9.22
N SER A 157 -19.35 -26.11 -9.69
CA SER A 157 -19.14 -27.53 -10.01
C SER A 157 -19.27 -28.42 -8.77
N ILE A 158 -18.72 -28.00 -7.62
CA ILE A 158 -18.87 -28.70 -6.34
C ILE A 158 -20.35 -28.75 -5.93
N ALA A 159 -21.10 -27.67 -6.12
CA ALA A 159 -22.52 -27.60 -5.77
C ALA A 159 -23.38 -28.62 -6.53
N THR A 160 -23.00 -28.97 -7.77
CA THR A 160 -23.73 -29.95 -8.60
C THR A 160 -23.39 -31.42 -8.30
N ASN A 161 -22.34 -31.66 -7.51
CA ASN A 161 -21.91 -32.99 -7.15
C ASN A 161 -22.93 -33.65 -6.18
N LYS A 162 -23.39 -34.86 -6.49
CA LYS A 162 -24.38 -35.57 -5.66
C LYS A 162 -23.76 -36.33 -4.48
N ASP A 163 -22.44 -36.51 -4.49
CA ASP A 163 -21.71 -37.18 -3.42
C ASP A 163 -21.33 -36.18 -2.31
N PHE A 164 -22.04 -36.25 -1.18
CA PHE A 164 -21.83 -35.38 -0.03
C PHE A 164 -20.42 -35.48 0.57
N GLN A 165 -19.79 -36.65 0.56
CA GLN A 165 -18.44 -36.79 1.12
C GLN A 165 -17.43 -36.10 0.21
N LYS A 166 -17.57 -36.32 -1.10
CA LYS A 166 -16.72 -35.68 -2.09
C LYS A 166 -16.86 -34.15 -2.08
N ARG A 167 -18.08 -33.63 -1.90
CA ARG A 167 -18.32 -32.19 -1.74
C ARG A 167 -17.57 -31.57 -0.56
N GLY A 168 -17.56 -32.24 0.60
CA GLY A 168 -16.85 -31.76 1.78
C GLY A 168 -15.35 -31.59 1.50
N PHE A 169 -14.73 -32.64 0.94
CA PHE A 169 -13.31 -32.59 0.58
C PHE A 169 -12.98 -31.56 -0.51
N GLU A 170 -13.86 -31.41 -1.50
CA GLU A 170 -13.69 -30.37 -2.54
C GLU A 170 -13.88 -28.96 -1.98
N LEU A 171 -14.75 -28.78 -0.96
CA LEU A 171 -14.92 -27.52 -0.25
C LEU A 171 -13.66 -27.11 0.51
N GLU A 172 -13.01 -28.05 1.22
CA GLU A 172 -11.75 -27.78 1.93
C GLU A 172 -10.70 -27.19 0.98
N LYS A 173 -10.53 -27.82 -0.19
CA LYS A 173 -9.61 -27.35 -1.23
C LYS A 173 -10.02 -26.00 -1.81
N PHE A 174 -11.31 -25.80 -2.05
CA PHE A 174 -11.82 -24.53 -2.53
C PHE A 174 -11.54 -23.39 -1.54
N LEU A 175 -11.75 -23.62 -0.24
CA LEU A 175 -11.49 -22.62 0.80
C LEU A 175 -10.00 -22.32 0.95
N TYR A 176 -9.14 -23.33 0.81
CA TYR A 176 -7.69 -23.12 0.74
C TYR A 176 -7.33 -22.13 -0.39
N ASP A 177 -7.81 -22.37 -1.60
CA ASP A 177 -7.50 -21.50 -2.76
C ASP A 177 -8.07 -20.09 -2.56
N LEU A 178 -9.30 -19.98 -2.04
CA LEU A 178 -9.92 -18.69 -1.73
C LEU A 178 -9.12 -17.93 -0.68
N PHE A 179 -8.62 -18.58 0.36
CA PHE A 179 -7.86 -17.92 1.43
C PHE A 179 -6.46 -17.53 0.93
N LEU A 180 -5.87 -18.34 0.06
CA LEU A 180 -4.60 -18.04 -0.59
C LEU A 180 -4.71 -16.79 -1.48
N LEU A 181 -5.81 -16.65 -2.23
CA LEU A 181 -6.11 -15.47 -3.06
C LEU A 181 -6.15 -14.16 -2.25
N TYR A 182 -6.52 -14.24 -0.98
CA TYR A 182 -6.60 -13.10 -0.06
C TYR A 182 -5.39 -12.97 0.87
N ASP A 183 -4.28 -13.65 0.56
CA ASP A 183 -3.02 -13.60 1.32
C ASP A 183 -3.18 -13.99 2.81
N LEU A 184 -4.07 -14.95 3.13
CA LEU A 184 -4.33 -15.39 4.51
C LEU A 184 -3.42 -16.52 5.01
N GLU A 185 -2.39 -16.89 4.25
CA GLU A 185 -1.45 -17.98 4.59
C GLU A 185 -2.15 -19.30 5.00
N PRO A 186 -3.06 -19.86 4.18
CA PRO A 186 -3.81 -21.04 4.56
C PRO A 186 -2.93 -22.28 4.68
N LYS A 187 -3.33 -23.18 5.58
CA LYS A 187 -2.79 -24.52 5.77
C LYS A 187 -3.90 -25.53 5.54
N GLY A 188 -3.63 -26.55 4.72
CA GLY A 188 -4.56 -27.65 4.47
C GLY A 188 -4.80 -28.52 5.72
N SER A 189 -5.69 -29.51 5.61
CA SER A 189 -6.12 -30.33 6.74
C SER A 189 -4.96 -31.06 7.45
N PHE A 190 -5.07 -31.17 8.77
CA PHE A 190 -4.06 -31.80 9.61
C PHE A 190 -4.69 -32.48 10.83
N LYS A 191 -3.90 -33.33 11.50
CA LYS A 191 -4.32 -34.03 12.72
C LYS A 191 -3.48 -33.60 13.92
N ILE A 192 -4.14 -33.32 15.04
CA ILE A 192 -3.51 -33.03 16.34
C ILE A 192 -4.08 -34.02 17.36
N TYR A 193 -3.23 -34.86 17.94
CA TYR A 193 -3.64 -35.88 18.95
C TYR A 193 -4.87 -36.72 18.54
N GLY A 194 -4.98 -37.05 17.24
CA GLY A 194 -6.10 -37.82 16.68
C GLY A 194 -7.32 -37.00 16.24
N GLU A 195 -7.38 -35.71 16.61
CA GLU A 195 -8.41 -34.77 16.19
C GLU A 195 -8.09 -34.20 14.80
N GLN A 196 -9.03 -34.27 13.86
CA GLN A 196 -8.89 -33.69 12.52
C GLN A 196 -9.40 -32.25 12.50
N ILE A 197 -8.60 -31.38 11.88
CA ILE A 197 -8.90 -29.99 11.56
C ILE A 197 -8.82 -29.83 10.04
N ASP A 198 -9.82 -29.20 9.44
CA ASP A 198 -9.95 -29.09 7.98
C ASP A 198 -8.98 -28.05 7.39
N GLY A 199 -8.61 -27.04 8.18
CA GLY A 199 -7.53 -26.13 7.83
C GLY A 199 -7.21 -25.12 8.92
N ALA A 200 -6.25 -24.26 8.66
CA ALA A 200 -5.95 -23.10 9.48
C ALA A 200 -5.44 -21.94 8.63
N PHE A 201 -5.52 -20.71 9.13
CA PHE A 201 -5.00 -19.53 8.43
C PHE A 201 -4.73 -18.40 9.43
N THR A 202 -3.98 -17.37 9.03
CA THR A 202 -3.65 -16.23 9.87
C THR A 202 -4.33 -14.98 9.35
N PHE A 203 -5.04 -14.25 10.21
CA PHE A 203 -5.67 -12.99 9.85
C PHE A 203 -5.50 -11.93 10.93
N GLN A 204 -4.83 -10.82 10.56
CA GLN A 204 -4.53 -9.69 11.44
C GLN A 204 -3.87 -10.12 12.77
N GLY A 205 -2.90 -11.04 12.70
CA GLY A 205 -2.13 -11.51 13.85
C GLY A 205 -2.88 -12.49 14.77
N ALA A 206 -4.07 -12.95 14.39
CA ALA A 206 -4.78 -14.04 15.07
C ALA A 206 -4.81 -15.29 14.18
N ASP A 207 -4.58 -16.45 14.79
CA ASP A 207 -4.65 -17.75 14.13
C ASP A 207 -6.10 -18.25 14.14
N TYR A 208 -6.55 -18.73 12.98
CA TYR A 208 -7.87 -19.29 12.80
C TYR A 208 -7.80 -20.80 12.54
N LEU A 209 -8.64 -21.56 13.23
CA LEU A 209 -8.95 -22.93 12.84
C LEU A 209 -10.16 -22.93 11.93
N LEU A 210 -10.08 -23.67 10.83
CA LEU A 210 -11.14 -23.79 9.85
C LEU A 210 -11.82 -25.15 10.00
N GLU A 211 -13.15 -25.15 10.00
CA GLU A 211 -13.99 -26.32 9.77
C GLU A 211 -14.95 -26.01 8.61
N ALA A 212 -15.08 -26.96 7.67
CA ALA A 212 -15.86 -26.79 6.45
C ALA A 212 -16.99 -27.84 6.37
N LYS A 213 -18.23 -27.38 6.21
CA LYS A 213 -19.40 -28.28 6.16
C LYS A 213 -20.28 -28.03 4.95
N TRP A 214 -20.46 -29.08 4.13
CA TRP A 214 -21.37 -29.07 2.97
C TRP A 214 -22.14 -30.39 2.83
N LYS A 215 -23.14 -30.57 3.68
CA LYS A 215 -23.93 -31.81 3.72
C LYS A 215 -25.37 -31.54 4.16
N SER A 216 -25.50 -30.82 5.26
CA SER A 216 -26.76 -30.43 5.88
C SER A 216 -26.49 -29.26 6.82
N GLN A 217 -27.58 -28.64 7.29
CA GLN A 217 -27.50 -27.67 8.38
C GLN A 217 -26.72 -28.22 9.56
N VAL A 218 -25.85 -27.39 10.12
CA VAL A 218 -25.00 -27.74 11.26
C VAL A 218 -25.82 -27.70 12.54
N SER A 219 -25.72 -28.77 13.34
CA SER A 219 -26.45 -28.90 14.61
C SER A 219 -25.74 -28.20 15.77
N ARG A 220 -26.45 -28.00 16.90
CA ARG A 220 -25.84 -27.51 18.15
C ARG A 220 -24.67 -28.38 18.62
N GLY A 221 -24.79 -29.70 18.50
CA GLY A 221 -23.75 -30.64 18.94
C GLY A 221 -22.47 -30.52 18.11
N ASP A 222 -22.62 -30.30 16.81
CA ASP A 222 -21.49 -30.02 15.92
C ASP A 222 -20.79 -28.70 16.29
N LEU A 223 -21.55 -27.63 16.54
CA LEU A 223 -21.01 -26.34 16.97
C LEU A 223 -20.29 -26.46 18.31
N ALA A 224 -20.90 -27.14 19.30
CA ALA A 224 -20.28 -27.36 20.60
C ALA A 224 -18.95 -28.11 20.48
N THR A 225 -18.90 -29.13 19.61
CA THR A 225 -17.67 -29.89 19.34
C THR A 225 -16.61 -28.96 18.78
N PHE A 226 -16.91 -28.17 17.75
CA PHE A 226 -15.94 -27.26 17.14
C PHE A 226 -15.49 -26.13 18.09
N CYS A 227 -16.41 -25.56 18.85
CA CYS A 227 -16.12 -24.55 19.88
C CYS A 227 -15.12 -25.09 20.91
N TYR A 228 -15.35 -26.31 21.42
CA TYR A 228 -14.44 -26.98 22.32
C TYR A 228 -13.06 -27.23 21.69
N LYS A 229 -13.02 -27.66 20.42
CA LYS A 229 -11.75 -27.83 19.68
C LYS A 229 -10.94 -26.54 19.65
N VAL A 230 -11.58 -25.40 19.40
CA VAL A 230 -10.92 -24.08 19.33
C VAL A 230 -10.44 -23.62 20.70
N GLU A 231 -11.29 -23.72 21.72
CA GLU A 231 -10.98 -23.27 23.08
C GLU A 231 -9.86 -24.05 23.76
N THR A 232 -9.65 -25.30 23.35
CA THR A 232 -8.54 -26.13 23.84
C THR A 232 -7.20 -25.84 23.14
N LYS A 233 -7.15 -24.97 22.12
CA LYS A 233 -5.90 -24.55 21.48
C LYS A 233 -5.33 -23.29 22.15
N PHE A 234 -4.39 -22.63 21.48
CA PHE A 234 -3.71 -21.44 21.99
C PHE A 234 -4.71 -20.33 22.34
N LYS A 235 -4.39 -19.54 23.38
CA LYS A 235 -5.33 -18.64 24.08
C LYS A 235 -5.95 -17.51 23.22
N THR A 236 -5.49 -17.34 21.99
CA THR A 236 -5.95 -16.33 21.02
C THR A 236 -6.49 -16.93 19.73
N ALA A 237 -6.63 -18.26 19.64
CA ALA A 237 -7.17 -18.92 18.47
C ALA A 237 -8.66 -18.61 18.30
N VAL A 238 -9.08 -18.40 17.06
CA VAL A 238 -10.49 -18.20 16.70
C VAL A 238 -10.93 -19.31 15.76
N GLY A 239 -12.15 -19.81 15.89
CA GLY A 239 -12.72 -20.74 14.93
C GLY A 239 -13.42 -19.99 13.80
N LEU A 240 -13.21 -20.43 12.56
CA LEU A 240 -14.09 -20.12 11.45
C LEU A 240 -14.80 -21.40 11.02
N LEU A 241 -16.11 -21.41 11.15
CA LEU A 241 -16.95 -22.44 10.53
C LEU A 241 -17.48 -21.89 9.21
N VAL A 242 -17.21 -22.58 8.11
CA VAL A 242 -17.86 -22.33 6.82
C VAL A 242 -18.87 -23.42 6.56
N THR A 243 -20.16 -23.06 6.55
CA THR A 243 -21.26 -24.01 6.30
C THR A 243 -22.16 -23.55 5.17
N ILE A 244 -22.22 -24.31 4.08
CA ILE A 244 -22.97 -23.85 2.91
C ILE A 244 -24.48 -23.89 3.13
N ASP A 245 -24.96 -24.89 3.86
CA ASP A 245 -26.39 -25.07 4.14
C ASP A 245 -26.85 -24.31 5.41
N GLY A 246 -25.93 -23.64 6.11
CA GLY A 246 -26.20 -22.87 7.32
C GLY A 246 -26.27 -23.73 8.59
N VAL A 247 -26.90 -23.18 9.62
CA VAL A 247 -27.08 -23.84 10.93
C VAL A 247 -28.56 -24.09 11.21
N THR A 248 -28.89 -25.07 12.06
CA THR A 248 -30.29 -25.22 12.50
C THR A 248 -30.69 -24.04 13.40
N PRO A 249 -31.98 -23.65 13.47
CA PRO A 249 -32.41 -22.50 14.28
C PRO A 249 -32.00 -22.58 15.76
N GLU A 250 -31.94 -23.80 16.31
CA GLU A 250 -31.59 -24.08 17.71
C GLU A 250 -30.09 -24.29 17.92
N ALA A 251 -29.28 -24.25 16.85
CA ALA A 251 -27.84 -24.53 16.93
C ALA A 251 -27.08 -23.44 17.70
N ILE A 252 -27.46 -22.17 17.52
CA ILE A 252 -26.73 -21.05 18.11
C ILE A 252 -26.98 -20.97 19.62
N SER A 253 -25.89 -20.81 20.39
CA SER A 253 -25.93 -20.59 21.84
C SER A 253 -25.08 -19.37 22.20
N PRO A 254 -25.48 -18.56 23.21
CA PRO A 254 -24.63 -17.50 23.78
C PRO A 254 -23.30 -18.01 24.36
N ASP A 255 -23.17 -19.32 24.61
CA ASP A 255 -21.97 -19.94 25.16
C ASP A 255 -20.84 -20.05 24.11
N PHE A 256 -21.18 -20.08 22.82
CA PHE A 256 -20.19 -20.22 21.76
C PHE A 256 -19.59 -18.86 21.43
N LYS A 257 -18.41 -18.55 21.99
CA LYS A 257 -17.75 -17.23 21.88
C LYS A 257 -16.43 -17.26 21.13
N SER A 258 -15.90 -18.45 20.86
CA SER A 258 -14.59 -18.65 20.24
C SER A 258 -14.66 -18.80 18.72
N ILE A 259 -15.87 -18.83 18.13
CA ILE A 259 -16.06 -19.12 16.70
C ILE A 259 -16.83 -18.02 15.96
N ILE A 260 -16.63 -17.93 14.65
CA ILE A 260 -17.39 -17.12 13.70
C ILE A 260 -17.96 -18.07 12.64
N ILE A 261 -19.18 -17.80 12.18
CA ILE A 261 -19.85 -18.61 11.16
C ILE A 261 -20.01 -17.82 9.86
N MET A 262 -19.63 -18.45 8.75
CA MET A 262 -19.91 -18.02 7.40
C MET A 262 -20.80 -19.03 6.70
N ASP A 263 -21.81 -18.55 5.99
CA ASP A 263 -22.73 -19.38 5.22
C ASP A 263 -22.43 -19.40 3.71
N GLY A 264 -23.22 -20.15 2.94
CA GLY A 264 -23.10 -20.16 1.48
C GLY A 264 -23.35 -18.80 0.82
N PHE A 265 -24.17 -17.95 1.43
CA PHE A 265 -24.48 -16.63 0.89
C PHE A 265 -23.32 -15.65 1.09
N ASP A 266 -22.60 -15.77 2.20
CA ASP A 266 -21.33 -15.08 2.43
C ASP A 266 -20.31 -15.47 1.35
N ILE A 267 -20.15 -16.77 1.08
CA ILE A 267 -19.22 -17.28 0.06
C ILE A 267 -19.58 -16.75 -1.33
N ILE A 268 -20.86 -16.82 -1.73
CA ILE A 268 -21.31 -16.29 -3.02
C ILE A 268 -21.07 -14.79 -3.10
N SER A 269 -21.30 -14.03 -2.03
CA SER A 269 -21.08 -12.59 -2.02
C SER A 269 -19.61 -12.22 -2.19
N ILE A 270 -18.69 -13.05 -1.69
CA ILE A 270 -17.25 -12.91 -1.94
C ILE A 270 -16.92 -13.22 -3.40
N LEU A 271 -17.40 -14.35 -3.92
CA LEU A 271 -17.15 -14.80 -5.29
C LEU A 271 -17.71 -13.84 -6.35
N GLU A 272 -18.77 -13.10 -6.01
CA GLU A 272 -19.35 -12.07 -6.86
C GLU A 272 -18.72 -10.69 -6.68
N GLY A 273 -17.70 -10.57 -5.83
CA GLY A 273 -17.00 -9.31 -5.57
C GLY A 273 -17.85 -8.27 -4.85
N ARG A 274 -18.98 -8.65 -4.23
CA ARG A 274 -19.83 -7.74 -3.46
C ARG A 274 -19.16 -7.30 -2.16
N ILE A 275 -18.35 -8.19 -1.58
CA ILE A 275 -17.50 -7.92 -0.41
C ILE A 275 -16.20 -8.73 -0.51
N GLY A 276 -15.08 -8.17 -0.06
CA GLY A 276 -13.84 -8.93 0.04
C GLY A 276 -13.84 -9.86 1.26
N LEU A 277 -13.24 -11.05 1.15
CA LEU A 277 -13.15 -11.99 2.27
C LEU A 277 -12.55 -11.36 3.53
N THR A 278 -11.47 -10.58 3.40
CA THR A 278 -10.82 -9.91 4.53
C THR A 278 -11.70 -8.86 5.21
N ASP A 279 -12.49 -8.10 4.43
CA ASP A 279 -13.46 -7.13 4.97
C ASP A 279 -14.62 -7.85 5.67
N LEU A 280 -15.13 -8.93 5.06
CA LEU A 280 -16.19 -9.73 5.66
C LEU A 280 -15.76 -10.33 7.01
N LEU A 281 -14.58 -10.97 7.06
CA LEU A 281 -14.01 -11.54 8.28
C LEU A 281 -13.81 -10.47 9.36
N PHE A 282 -13.30 -9.29 8.98
CA PHE A 282 -13.14 -8.17 9.90
C PHE A 282 -14.47 -7.72 10.50
N ARG A 283 -15.49 -7.50 9.67
CA ARG A 283 -16.83 -7.05 10.11
C ARG A 283 -17.51 -8.08 10.99
N LYS A 284 -17.49 -9.36 10.60
CA LYS A 284 -18.06 -10.46 11.41
C LYS A 284 -17.36 -10.56 12.76
N ARG A 285 -16.02 -10.54 12.80
CA ARG A 285 -15.26 -10.57 14.06
C ARG A 285 -15.63 -9.39 14.94
N ARG A 286 -15.71 -8.19 14.37
CA ARG A 286 -16.06 -6.98 15.11
C ARG A 286 -17.47 -7.08 15.71
N LYS A 287 -18.46 -7.54 14.93
CA LYS A 287 -19.83 -7.75 15.44
C LYS A 287 -19.91 -8.84 16.50
N ALA A 288 -19.17 -9.94 16.34
CA ALA A 288 -19.10 -10.99 17.36
C ALA A 288 -18.53 -10.45 18.68
N ILE A 289 -17.50 -9.61 18.63
CA ILE A 289 -16.93 -8.95 19.82
C ILE A 289 -17.92 -7.94 20.43
N GLU A 290 -18.56 -7.10 19.62
CA GLU A 290 -19.43 -6.03 20.09
C GLU A 290 -20.77 -6.55 20.64
N THR A 291 -21.31 -7.63 20.08
CA THR A 291 -22.69 -8.07 20.34
C THR A 291 -22.82 -9.51 20.82
N GLY A 292 -21.74 -10.30 20.77
CA GLY A 292 -21.76 -11.74 21.03
C GLY A 292 -22.39 -12.58 19.91
N LYS A 293 -22.84 -11.97 18.81
CA LYS A 293 -23.44 -12.70 17.67
C LYS A 293 -22.36 -13.30 16.78
N ILE A 294 -22.21 -14.62 16.85
CA ILE A 294 -21.24 -15.39 16.06
C ILE A 294 -21.71 -15.72 14.63
N TYR A 295 -23.01 -15.61 14.37
CA TYR A 295 -23.62 -15.86 13.07
C TYR A 295 -24.51 -14.68 12.68
N LEU A 296 -24.11 -14.02 11.60
CA LEU A 296 -24.80 -12.91 10.95
C LEU A 296 -24.53 -13.03 9.46
N ASN A 297 -25.56 -12.94 8.63
CA ASN A 297 -25.36 -12.94 7.20
C ASN A 297 -24.70 -11.62 6.74
N VAL A 298 -23.95 -11.60 5.63
CA VAL A 298 -23.38 -10.36 5.08
C VAL A 298 -24.39 -9.21 4.92
N ASN A 299 -25.67 -9.51 4.63
CA ASN A 299 -26.72 -8.48 4.52
C ASN A 299 -27.12 -7.85 5.87
N GLU A 300 -26.75 -8.49 6.98
CA GLU A 300 -27.06 -8.07 8.35
C GLU A 300 -25.88 -7.38 9.05
N LEU A 301 -24.74 -7.22 8.37
CA LEU A 301 -23.49 -6.65 8.90
C LEU A 301 -23.43 -5.13 8.87
#